data_AF-A0A2S5KI80-F1
#
_entry.id   AF-A0A2S5KI80-F1
#
_cell.length_a   1.000
_cell.length_b   1.000
_cell.length_c   1.000
_cell.angle_alpha   90.00
_cell.angle_beta   90.00
_cell.angle_gamma   90.00
#
_symmetry.space_group_name_H-M   'P 1'
#
loop_
_entity.id
_entity.type
_entity.pdbx_description
1 polymer ?
#
loop_
_entity_poly.entity_id
_entity_poly.type
_entity_poly.pdbx_seq_one_letter_code
_entity_poly.pdbx_strand_id
1 'polypeptide(L)'
;MKSLVTLFASLLLLLSSEARAESADLSYQLYGQGDVDCSQAFKSRDSVIASQSWTQGYLSGQAFIKGLSFHVSEQQHAELLDQLPVLCPKGKWLIDAMPAVLKAPQLGAASSEYSSVLGAGAFSCSDYLRHAHDKRTGALARIIYGSWMEGYVSAAALGLGNWSLSEIVQNDMVLTFLNNYCQQYPQTTVVHSGIELIRYLSPTDTPHLQAAETSPPAVEAKP
;
A
#
# COMPACT_ATOMS: atom_id res chain seq x y z
N MET A 1 -56.72 25.85 -11.26
CA MET A 1 -56.09 24.51 -11.29
C MET A 1 -54.93 24.49 -12.30
N LYS A 2 -53.79 25.13 -11.98
CA LYS A 2 -52.52 25.00 -12.72
C LYS A 2 -51.40 25.48 -11.78
N SER A 3 -50.81 24.57 -11.00
CA SER A 3 -49.51 24.74 -10.31
C SER A 3 -49.28 23.55 -9.38
N LEU A 4 -48.85 22.41 -9.94
CA LEU A 4 -48.36 21.27 -9.17
C LEU A 4 -47.75 20.19 -10.09
N VAL A 5 -46.83 20.55 -10.99
CA VAL A 5 -46.12 19.55 -11.83
C VAL A 5 -44.61 19.81 -11.96
N THR A 6 -44.08 20.92 -11.45
CA THR A 6 -42.68 21.33 -11.73
C THR A 6 -41.71 21.17 -10.56
N LEU A 7 -41.91 20.18 -9.68
CA LEU A 7 -41.02 19.95 -8.52
C LEU A 7 -40.41 18.54 -8.41
N PHE A 8 -40.78 17.60 -9.29
CA PHE A 8 -40.23 16.23 -9.25
C PHE A 8 -39.09 15.97 -10.24
N ALA A 9 -38.86 16.85 -11.23
CA ALA A 9 -37.82 16.64 -12.23
C ALA A 9 -36.40 17.03 -11.75
N SER A 10 -36.29 17.94 -10.78
CA SER A 10 -35.00 18.44 -10.31
C SER A 10 -34.34 17.55 -9.24
N LEU A 11 -35.08 16.63 -8.63
CA LEU A 11 -34.53 15.71 -7.61
C LEU A 11 -33.95 14.41 -8.22
N LEU A 12 -34.34 14.06 -9.46
CA LEU A 12 -33.82 12.88 -10.18
C LEU A 12 -32.52 13.15 -10.94
N LEU A 13 -32.19 14.41 -11.21
CA LEU A 13 -30.94 14.80 -11.89
C LEU A 13 -29.74 14.98 -10.95
N LEU A 14 -29.93 14.92 -9.63
CA LEU A 14 -28.86 14.96 -8.64
C LEU A 14 -28.43 13.57 -8.13
N LEU A 15 -29.13 12.51 -8.52
CA LEU A 15 -28.82 11.11 -8.13
C LEU A 15 -28.13 10.30 -9.23
N SER A 16 -27.74 10.94 -10.35
CA SER A 16 -27.18 10.24 -11.52
C SER A 16 -25.77 10.68 -11.91
N SER A 17 -25.11 11.55 -11.13
CA SER A 17 -23.74 12.00 -11.40
C SER A 17 -22.62 11.25 -10.68
N GLU A 18 -22.93 10.23 -9.86
CA GLU A 18 -21.90 9.52 -9.07
C GLU A 18 -21.41 8.18 -9.63
N ALA A 19 -21.92 7.70 -10.77
CA ALA A 19 -21.56 6.36 -11.24
C ALA A 19 -21.35 6.30 -12.75
N ARG A 20 -20.29 6.98 -13.21
CA ARG A 20 -19.55 6.67 -14.45
C ARG A 20 -18.30 7.55 -14.50
N ALA A 21 -17.40 7.32 -13.54
CA ALA A 21 -16.02 7.30 -13.95
C ALA A 21 -15.93 6.09 -14.90
N GLU A 22 -16.03 6.37 -16.21
CA GLU A 22 -15.49 5.45 -17.20
C GLU A 22 -14.15 4.96 -16.65
N SER A 23 -14.04 3.65 -16.48
CA SER A 23 -12.77 2.98 -16.37
C SER A 23 -12.03 3.28 -17.65
N ALA A 24 -11.44 4.48 -17.74
CA ALA A 24 -10.34 4.73 -18.62
C ALA A 24 -9.40 3.57 -18.33
N ASP A 25 -9.12 2.83 -19.39
CA ASP A 25 -8.23 1.70 -19.50
C ASP A 25 -6.79 2.19 -19.22
N LEU A 26 -6.62 2.80 -18.04
CA LEU A 26 -5.36 2.90 -17.36
C LEU A 26 -5.04 1.45 -17.04
N SER A 27 -4.36 0.85 -17.99
CA SER A 27 -3.52 -0.32 -17.85
C SER A 27 -2.46 -0.01 -16.80
N TYR A 28 -2.90 0.25 -15.56
CA TYR A 28 -2.13 0.00 -14.37
C TYR A 28 -1.94 -1.50 -14.36
N GLN A 29 -0.97 -1.96 -15.12
CA GLN A 29 -0.36 -3.23 -14.82
C GLN A 29 0.35 -2.98 -13.49
N LEU A 30 -0.38 -3.14 -12.39
CA LEU A 30 0.25 -3.42 -11.12
C LEU A 30 0.93 -4.77 -11.28
N TYR A 31 1.96 -5.02 -10.51
CA TYR A 31 2.74 -6.24 -10.67
C TYR A 31 3.13 -6.74 -9.29
N GLY A 32 3.34 -8.05 -9.19
CA GLY A 32 3.60 -8.71 -7.92
C GLY A 32 2.31 -9.11 -7.22
N GLN A 33 2.29 -9.01 -5.89
CA GLN A 33 1.20 -9.58 -5.10
C GLN A 33 -0.16 -8.86 -5.30
N GLY A 34 -0.17 -7.60 -5.74
CA GLY A 34 -1.39 -6.82 -6.00
C GLY A 34 -2.25 -7.34 -7.17
N ASP A 35 -1.61 -7.99 -8.15
CA ASP A 35 -2.23 -8.54 -9.37
C ASP A 35 -2.67 -9.99 -9.21
N VAL A 36 -2.43 -10.57 -8.04
CA VAL A 36 -2.85 -11.94 -7.75
C VAL A 36 -4.36 -11.95 -7.56
N ASP A 37 -5.04 -12.82 -8.29
CA ASP A 37 -6.47 -13.09 -8.08
C ASP A 37 -6.73 -13.48 -6.63
N CYS A 38 -7.78 -12.94 -6.03
CA CYS A 38 -8.12 -13.16 -4.63
C CYS A 38 -8.20 -14.65 -4.26
N SER A 39 -8.62 -15.53 -5.18
CA SER A 39 -8.65 -16.98 -4.91
C SER A 39 -7.25 -17.59 -4.76
N GLN A 40 -6.24 -17.01 -5.38
CA GLN A 40 -4.84 -17.43 -5.25
C GLN A 40 -4.13 -16.71 -4.09
N ALA A 41 -4.49 -15.45 -3.83
CA ALA A 41 -3.93 -14.63 -2.74
C ALA A 41 -4.04 -15.32 -1.37
N PHE A 42 -5.10 -16.11 -1.15
CA PHE A 42 -5.35 -16.80 0.12
C PHE A 42 -5.29 -18.34 0.03
N LYS A 43 -4.71 -18.89 -1.05
CA LYS A 43 -4.70 -20.33 -1.31
C LYS A 43 -3.68 -21.10 -0.47
N SER A 44 -2.58 -20.46 -0.11
CA SER A 44 -1.47 -21.09 0.62
C SER A 44 -0.97 -20.17 1.73
N ARG A 45 -0.27 -20.74 2.72
CA ARG A 45 0.34 -19.95 3.81
C ARG A 45 1.23 -18.83 3.27
N ASP A 46 2.08 -19.14 2.30
CA ASP A 46 3.03 -18.17 1.74
C ASP A 46 2.29 -17.07 0.96
N SER A 47 1.23 -17.42 0.23
CA SER A 47 0.38 -16.45 -0.47
C SER A 47 -0.36 -15.53 0.51
N VAL A 48 -0.86 -16.07 1.64
CA VAL A 48 -1.51 -15.27 2.69
C VAL A 48 -0.51 -14.29 3.28
N ILE A 49 0.70 -14.75 3.63
CA ILE A 49 1.76 -13.89 4.19
C ILE A 49 2.15 -12.81 3.19
N ALA A 50 2.36 -13.18 1.92
CA ALA A 50 2.64 -12.22 0.85
C ALA A 50 1.53 -11.17 0.74
N SER A 51 0.27 -11.58 0.69
CA SER A 51 -0.89 -10.69 0.56
C SER A 51 -1.02 -9.74 1.75
N GLN A 52 -0.86 -10.24 2.97
CA GLN A 52 -0.89 -9.42 4.19
C GLN A 52 0.25 -8.40 4.19
N SER A 53 1.46 -8.85 3.86
CA SER A 53 2.64 -7.98 3.79
C SER A 53 2.51 -6.91 2.70
N TRP A 54 1.98 -7.29 1.54
CA TRP A 54 1.69 -6.37 0.44
C TRP A 54 0.63 -5.33 0.83
N THR A 55 -0.47 -5.74 1.48
CA THR A 55 -1.49 -4.80 1.99
C THR A 55 -0.89 -3.83 3.00
N GLN A 56 -0.03 -4.29 3.90
CA GLN A 56 0.70 -3.43 4.85
C GLN A 56 1.58 -2.39 4.17
N GLY A 57 2.33 -2.82 3.16
CA GLY A 57 3.13 -1.95 2.31
C GLY A 57 2.27 -0.89 1.62
N TYR A 58 1.18 -1.34 0.99
CA TYR A 58 0.24 -0.47 0.29
C TYR A 58 -0.36 0.60 1.20
N LEU A 59 -0.84 0.22 2.38
CA LEU A 59 -1.36 1.16 3.38
C LEU A 59 -0.27 2.16 3.82
N SER A 60 0.95 1.69 4.09
CA SER A 60 2.07 2.56 4.46
C SER A 60 2.45 3.53 3.33
N GLY A 61 2.37 3.09 2.07
CA GLY A 61 2.59 3.95 0.91
C GLY A 61 1.50 5.00 0.76
N GLN A 62 0.23 4.63 0.90
CA GLN A 62 -0.89 5.58 0.90
C GLN A 62 -0.75 6.63 2.02
N ALA A 63 -0.32 6.21 3.22
CA ALA A 63 0.01 7.12 4.31
C ALA A 63 1.04 8.15 3.89
N PHE A 64 2.16 7.69 3.34
CA PHE A 64 3.24 8.54 2.90
C PHE A 64 2.81 9.53 1.80
N ILE A 65 2.20 9.06 0.71
CA ILE A 65 1.91 9.90 -0.48
C ILE A 65 0.83 10.93 -0.20
N LYS A 66 -0.21 10.53 0.53
CA LYS A 66 -1.38 11.38 0.79
C LYS A 66 -1.25 12.16 2.10
N GLY A 67 -0.12 12.02 2.80
CA GLY A 67 0.03 12.52 4.17
C GLY A 67 -1.03 11.94 5.13
N LEU A 68 -1.56 10.75 4.83
CA LEU A 68 -2.52 10.09 5.71
C LEU A 68 -1.78 9.54 6.92
N SER A 69 -2.37 9.77 8.08
CA SER A 69 -1.99 9.09 9.31
C SER A 69 -2.96 7.90 9.47
N PHE A 70 -2.48 6.70 9.80
CA PHE A 70 -3.37 5.64 10.27
C PHE A 70 -3.01 5.31 11.72
N HIS A 71 -3.98 5.44 12.63
CA HIS A 71 -3.76 4.96 13.99
C HIS A 71 -4.34 3.57 14.11
N VAL A 72 -3.55 2.58 13.68
CA VAL A 72 -3.95 1.18 13.72
C VAL A 72 -3.17 0.50 14.83
N SER A 73 -3.84 0.16 15.92
CA SER A 73 -3.27 -0.78 16.90
C SER A 73 -2.92 -2.10 16.23
N GLU A 74 -1.95 -2.85 16.76
CA GLU A 74 -1.63 -4.20 16.27
C GLU A 74 -2.88 -5.09 16.18
N GLN A 75 -3.80 -4.97 17.14
CA GLN A 75 -5.06 -5.72 17.14
C GLN A 75 -5.97 -5.33 15.98
N GLN A 76 -6.24 -4.04 15.77
CA GLN A 76 -7.09 -3.58 14.65
C GLN A 76 -6.46 -3.96 13.30
N HIS A 77 -5.13 -3.95 13.24
CA HIS A 77 -4.41 -4.37 12.06
C HIS A 77 -4.58 -5.85 11.81
N ALA A 78 -4.43 -6.71 12.83
CA ALA A 78 -4.70 -8.14 12.71
C ALA A 78 -6.14 -8.42 12.27
N GLU A 79 -7.12 -7.73 12.87
CA GLU A 79 -8.54 -7.83 12.50
C GLU A 79 -8.81 -7.43 11.04
N LEU A 80 -8.11 -6.41 10.54
CA LEU A 80 -8.20 -5.98 9.14
C LEU A 80 -7.62 -7.05 8.20
N LEU A 81 -6.47 -7.64 8.55
CA LEU A 81 -5.83 -8.69 7.76
C LEU A 81 -6.66 -9.97 7.75
N ASP A 82 -7.36 -10.29 8.84
CA ASP A 82 -8.29 -11.42 8.93
C ASP A 82 -9.54 -11.22 8.07
N GLN A 83 -9.96 -9.98 7.85
CA GLN A 83 -11.08 -9.63 6.98
C GLN A 83 -10.69 -9.56 5.50
N LEU A 84 -9.40 -9.50 5.19
CA LEU A 84 -8.91 -9.34 3.82
C LEU A 84 -9.46 -10.39 2.83
N PRO A 85 -9.59 -11.69 3.18
CA PRO A 85 -10.21 -12.68 2.29
C PRO A 85 -11.70 -12.42 2.00
N VAL A 86 -12.42 -11.76 2.92
CA VAL A 86 -13.83 -11.39 2.76
C VAL A 86 -13.95 -10.15 1.86
N LEU A 87 -13.02 -9.21 2.02
CA LEU A 87 -12.95 -7.98 1.22
C LEU A 87 -12.42 -8.21 -0.21
N CYS A 88 -11.85 -9.38 -0.47
CA CYS A 88 -11.25 -9.78 -1.74
C CYS A 88 -12.08 -10.90 -2.40
N PRO A 89 -13.16 -10.58 -3.14
CA PRO A 89 -14.02 -11.59 -3.74
C PRO A 89 -13.33 -12.32 -4.91
N LYS A 90 -13.70 -13.58 -5.16
CA LYS A 90 -13.15 -14.39 -6.26
C LYS A 90 -13.34 -13.68 -7.62
N GLY A 91 -12.34 -13.78 -8.50
CA GLY A 91 -12.35 -13.14 -9.82
C GLY A 91 -12.01 -11.66 -9.81
N LYS A 92 -11.55 -11.13 -8.66
CA LYS A 92 -10.96 -9.80 -8.50
C LYS A 92 -9.50 -9.92 -8.14
N TRP A 93 -8.72 -8.89 -8.45
CA TRP A 93 -7.32 -8.81 -8.05
C TRP A 93 -7.21 -8.27 -6.62
N LEU A 94 -6.11 -8.56 -5.92
CA LEU A 94 -5.90 -8.09 -4.56
C LEU A 94 -5.98 -6.56 -4.44
N ILE A 95 -5.44 -5.83 -5.43
CA ILE A 95 -5.54 -4.37 -5.49
C ILE A 95 -7.00 -3.88 -5.49
N ASP A 96 -7.91 -4.59 -6.14
CA ASP A 96 -9.33 -4.19 -6.23
C ASP A 96 -10.01 -4.17 -4.86
N ALA A 97 -9.47 -4.89 -3.87
CA ALA A 97 -9.96 -4.89 -2.50
C ALA A 97 -9.50 -3.64 -1.72
N MET A 98 -8.42 -2.97 -2.14
CA MET A 98 -7.80 -1.89 -1.36
C MET A 98 -8.68 -0.67 -1.12
N PRO A 99 -9.54 -0.22 -2.05
CA PRO A 99 -10.50 0.84 -1.75
C PRO A 99 -11.46 0.51 -0.60
N ALA A 100 -11.84 -0.76 -0.44
CA ALA A 100 -12.67 -1.20 0.68
C ALA A 100 -11.85 -1.27 1.97
N VAL A 101 -10.62 -1.80 1.91
CA VAL A 101 -9.68 -1.83 3.04
C VAL A 101 -9.42 -0.42 3.58
N LEU A 102 -9.17 0.56 2.71
CA LEU A 102 -8.94 1.97 3.09
C LEU A 102 -10.16 2.63 3.77
N LYS A 103 -11.37 2.15 3.50
CA LYS A 103 -12.62 2.63 4.11
C LYS A 103 -13.02 1.84 5.35
N ALA A 104 -12.23 0.82 5.71
CA ALA A 104 -12.55 -0.06 6.83
C ALA A 104 -12.52 0.74 8.15
N PRO A 105 -13.57 0.64 9.00
CA PRO A 105 -13.63 1.39 10.25
C PRO A 105 -12.42 1.19 11.17
N GLN A 106 -11.77 0.02 11.06
CA GLN A 106 -10.60 -0.38 11.85
C GLN A 106 -9.38 0.52 11.59
N LEU A 107 -9.31 1.22 10.46
CA LEU A 107 -8.20 2.13 10.17
C LEU A 107 -8.29 3.47 10.91
N GLY A 108 -9.45 3.80 11.50
CA GLY A 108 -9.68 5.03 12.24
C GLY A 108 -9.55 6.31 11.40
N ALA A 109 -10.21 7.40 11.82
CA ALA A 109 -9.84 8.73 11.34
C ALA A 109 -8.68 9.21 12.21
N ALA A 110 -7.47 9.26 11.66
CA ALA A 110 -6.32 9.70 12.43
C ALA A 110 -6.39 11.21 12.73
N SER A 111 -5.99 11.58 13.95
CA SER A 111 -5.57 12.94 14.26
C SER A 111 -4.23 13.22 13.56
N SER A 112 -4.17 14.36 12.88
CA SER A 112 -3.31 14.69 11.73
C SER A 112 -1.81 14.91 12.00
N GLU A 113 -1.13 14.07 12.79
CA GLU A 113 0.30 14.32 13.12
C GLU A 113 1.25 13.14 12.90
N TYR A 114 0.80 11.96 12.41
CA TYR A 114 1.65 10.74 12.42
C TYR A 114 1.50 9.86 11.19
N SER A 115 2.52 9.80 10.32
CA SER A 115 2.60 8.74 9.29
C SER A 115 2.93 7.40 9.95
N SER A 116 2.00 6.44 9.86
CA SER A 116 2.18 5.10 10.43
C SER A 116 2.82 4.18 9.41
N VAL A 117 4.02 3.70 9.73
CA VAL A 117 4.68 2.64 8.97
C VAL A 117 4.21 1.31 9.54
N LEU A 118 3.55 0.49 8.72
CA LEU A 118 3.03 -0.81 9.14
C LEU A 118 3.96 -1.93 8.69
N GLY A 119 4.04 -3.00 9.49
CA GLY A 119 4.66 -4.26 9.07
C GLY A 119 6.16 -4.17 8.78
N ALA A 120 6.59 -4.79 7.68
CA ALA A 120 8.01 -4.98 7.35
C ALA A 120 8.78 -3.65 7.19
N GLY A 121 8.11 -2.55 6.86
CA GLY A 121 8.70 -1.22 6.70
C GLY A 121 9.32 -0.63 7.98
N ALA A 122 8.81 -1.03 9.14
CA ALA A 122 9.25 -0.51 10.44
C ALA A 122 10.59 -1.13 10.90
N PHE A 123 10.99 -2.26 10.33
CA PHE A 123 12.25 -2.92 10.67
C PHE A 123 13.45 -2.14 10.14
N SER A 124 14.58 -2.28 10.84
CA SER A 124 15.86 -1.75 10.34
C SER A 124 16.35 -2.56 9.13
N CYS A 125 17.17 -1.91 8.29
CA CYS A 125 17.89 -2.56 7.21
C CYS A 125 18.82 -3.67 7.74
N SER A 126 19.42 -3.50 8.92
CA SER A 126 20.19 -4.55 9.60
C SER A 126 19.34 -5.78 9.94
N ASP A 127 18.11 -5.59 10.43
CA ASP A 127 17.19 -6.70 10.71
C ASP A 127 16.79 -7.42 9.43
N TYR A 128 16.48 -6.68 8.36
CA TYR A 128 16.21 -7.25 7.05
C TYR A 128 17.38 -8.11 6.56
N LEU A 129 18.61 -7.59 6.54
CA LEU A 129 19.79 -8.33 6.09
C LEU A 129 20.01 -9.60 6.92
N ARG A 130 19.86 -9.51 8.24
CA ARG A 130 19.95 -10.67 9.14
C ARG A 130 18.91 -11.73 8.77
N HIS A 131 17.66 -11.35 8.56
CA HIS A 131 16.59 -12.28 8.18
C HIS A 131 16.81 -12.87 6.78
N ALA A 132 17.20 -12.04 5.79
CA ALA A 132 17.39 -12.44 4.40
C ALA A 132 18.58 -13.40 4.20
N HIS A 133 19.63 -13.27 5.00
CA HIS A 133 20.82 -14.13 4.94
C HIS A 133 20.76 -15.36 5.87
N ASP A 134 19.75 -15.45 6.74
CA ASP A 134 19.54 -16.62 7.57
C ASP A 134 19.03 -17.80 6.74
N LYS A 135 19.64 -18.99 6.89
CA LYS A 135 19.30 -20.17 6.08
C LYS A 135 17.90 -20.73 6.37
N ARG A 136 17.32 -20.44 7.53
CA ARG A 136 16.01 -20.93 7.97
C ARG A 136 14.91 -19.94 7.62
N THR A 137 15.17 -18.64 7.75
CA THR A 137 14.16 -17.59 7.57
C THR A 137 14.30 -16.81 6.27
N GLY A 138 15.41 -16.94 5.53
CA GLY A 138 15.71 -16.14 4.34
C GLY A 138 14.67 -16.20 3.23
N ALA A 139 14.10 -17.38 2.95
CA ALA A 139 13.04 -17.50 1.95
C ALA A 139 11.77 -16.73 2.38
N LEU A 140 11.35 -16.89 3.63
CA LEU A 140 10.18 -16.20 4.17
C LEU A 140 10.41 -14.69 4.29
N ALA A 141 11.61 -14.27 4.67
CA ALA A 141 12.00 -12.87 4.71
C ALA A 141 11.86 -12.23 3.32
N ARG A 142 12.35 -12.88 2.25
CA ARG A 142 12.21 -12.36 0.88
C ARG A 142 10.75 -12.17 0.49
N ILE A 143 9.85 -13.08 0.86
CA ILE A 143 8.40 -12.93 0.66
C ILE A 143 7.89 -11.70 1.41
N ILE A 144 8.14 -11.63 2.71
CA ILE A 144 7.61 -10.55 3.57
C ILE A 144 8.11 -9.18 3.08
N TYR A 145 9.43 -8.99 3.00
CA TYR A 145 10.00 -7.69 2.66
C TYR A 145 9.79 -7.33 1.19
N GLY A 146 9.84 -8.30 0.29
CA GLY A 146 9.58 -8.10 -1.14
C GLY A 146 8.14 -7.65 -1.40
N SER A 147 7.17 -8.43 -0.92
CA SER A 147 5.75 -8.10 -1.07
C SER A 147 5.39 -6.78 -0.37
N TRP A 148 5.99 -6.48 0.78
CA TRP A 148 5.79 -5.18 1.43
C TRP A 148 6.26 -4.01 0.56
N MET A 149 7.48 -4.09 0.02
CA MET A 149 8.02 -3.05 -0.86
C MET A 149 7.21 -2.91 -2.15
N GLU A 150 6.75 -4.02 -2.73
CA GLU A 150 5.83 -4.02 -3.88
C GLU A 150 4.54 -3.26 -3.55
N GLY A 151 3.93 -3.52 -2.39
CA GLY A 151 2.73 -2.82 -1.95
C GLY A 151 2.98 -1.32 -1.78
N TYR A 152 4.09 -0.97 -1.11
CA TYR A 152 4.47 0.41 -0.86
C TYR A 152 4.64 1.22 -2.14
N VAL A 153 5.37 0.68 -3.13
CA VAL A 153 5.58 1.33 -4.42
C VAL A 153 4.32 1.30 -5.29
N SER A 154 3.48 0.26 -5.16
CA SER A 154 2.18 0.20 -5.85
C SER A 154 1.27 1.36 -5.43
N ALA A 155 1.24 1.68 -4.14
CA ALA A 155 0.51 2.86 -3.67
C ALA A 155 1.06 4.16 -4.30
N ALA A 156 2.40 4.28 -4.41
CA ALA A 156 3.08 5.42 -5.02
C ALA A 156 2.72 5.60 -6.48
N ALA A 157 2.78 4.53 -7.27
CA ALA A 157 2.44 4.58 -8.69
C ALA A 157 0.97 4.95 -8.96
N LEU A 158 0.06 4.59 -8.06
CA LEU A 158 -1.35 4.96 -8.20
C LEU A 158 -1.63 6.40 -7.77
N GLY A 159 -0.78 6.97 -6.91
CA GLY A 159 -0.88 8.37 -6.46
C GLY A 159 -0.12 9.36 -7.34
N LEU A 160 0.97 8.93 -7.97
CA LEU A 160 1.84 9.73 -8.82
C LEU A 160 1.48 9.44 -10.28
N GLY A 161 0.84 10.40 -10.96
CA GLY A 161 0.38 10.21 -12.35
C GLY A 161 1.54 9.89 -13.32
N ASN A 162 1.23 9.14 -14.39
CA ASN A 162 2.15 8.75 -15.47
C ASN A 162 3.23 7.70 -15.14
N TRP A 163 3.07 6.91 -14.09
CA TRP A 163 3.97 5.79 -13.80
C TRP A 163 3.47 4.46 -14.39
N SER A 164 4.38 3.73 -15.05
CA SER A 164 4.19 2.32 -15.36
C SER A 164 4.96 1.47 -14.35
N LEU A 165 4.25 0.66 -13.56
CA LEU A 165 4.86 -0.29 -12.63
C LEU A 165 5.56 -1.47 -13.33
N SER A 166 5.37 -1.62 -14.65
CA SER A 166 6.01 -2.68 -15.44
C SER A 166 7.53 -2.65 -15.37
N GLU A 167 8.14 -1.48 -15.31
CA GLU A 167 9.60 -1.36 -15.27
C GLU A 167 10.17 -1.68 -13.88
N ILE A 168 9.36 -1.51 -12.82
CA ILE A 168 9.81 -1.54 -11.43
C ILE A 168 9.72 -2.94 -10.81
N VAL A 169 8.68 -3.69 -11.15
CA VAL A 169 8.45 -5.02 -10.54
C VAL A 169 9.02 -6.14 -11.40
N GLN A 170 9.30 -5.89 -12.68
CA GLN A 170 10.01 -6.86 -13.51
C GLN A 170 11.47 -7.01 -13.02
N ASN A 171 11.94 -8.25 -12.93
CA ASN A 171 13.33 -8.66 -12.67
C ASN A 171 13.86 -8.55 -11.23
N ASP A 172 13.06 -8.85 -10.20
CA ASP A 172 13.52 -8.80 -8.80
C ASP A 172 14.10 -7.42 -8.40
N MET A 173 13.79 -6.36 -9.14
CA MET A 173 14.41 -5.04 -8.97
C MET A 173 14.12 -4.48 -7.58
N VAL A 174 12.90 -4.66 -7.08
CA VAL A 174 12.50 -4.21 -5.73
C VAL A 174 13.38 -4.85 -4.65
N LEU A 175 13.53 -6.18 -4.68
CA LEU A 175 14.37 -6.90 -3.71
C LEU A 175 15.86 -6.61 -3.91
N THR A 176 16.30 -6.45 -5.15
CA THR A 176 17.69 -6.09 -5.48
C THR A 176 18.03 -4.70 -4.97
N PHE A 177 17.14 -3.73 -5.19
CA PHE A 177 17.27 -2.37 -4.68
C PHE A 177 17.30 -2.37 -3.15
N LEU A 178 16.33 -3.03 -2.52
CA LEU A 178 16.27 -3.14 -1.05
C LEU A 178 17.56 -3.73 -0.49
N ASN A 179 18.06 -4.82 -1.09
CA ASN A 179 19.31 -5.44 -0.67
C ASN A 179 20.50 -4.50 -0.80
N ASN A 180 20.67 -3.83 -1.95
CA ASN A 180 21.78 -2.91 -2.18
C ASN A 180 21.70 -1.70 -1.24
N TYR A 181 20.52 -1.11 -1.10
CA TYR A 181 20.28 0.02 -0.20
C TYR A 181 20.59 -0.36 1.25
N CYS A 182 20.06 -1.48 1.74
CA CYS A 182 20.27 -1.89 3.12
C CYS A 182 21.72 -2.31 3.42
N GLN A 183 22.47 -2.83 2.43
CA GLN A 183 23.91 -3.06 2.58
C GLN A 183 24.69 -1.75 2.76
N GLN A 184 24.28 -0.70 2.07
CA GLN A 184 24.91 0.62 2.15
C GLN A 184 24.50 1.42 3.39
N TYR A 185 23.24 1.27 3.83
CA TYR A 185 22.63 2.04 4.92
C TYR A 185 22.02 1.12 6.00
N PRO A 186 22.81 0.29 6.69
CA PRO A 186 22.28 -0.73 7.59
C PRO A 186 21.51 -0.18 8.82
N GLN A 187 21.72 1.09 9.17
CA GLN A 187 21.08 1.73 10.33
C GLN A 187 19.75 2.42 9.98
N THR A 188 19.36 2.49 8.70
CA THR A 188 18.05 3.05 8.30
C THR A 188 16.97 1.98 8.36
N THR A 189 15.72 2.35 8.07
CA THR A 189 14.56 1.45 8.03
C THR A 189 14.24 0.99 6.62
N VAL A 190 13.52 -0.12 6.50
CA VAL A 190 13.04 -0.63 5.20
C VAL A 190 12.13 0.39 4.51
N VAL A 191 11.28 1.11 5.25
CA VAL A 191 10.47 2.19 4.65
C VAL A 191 11.32 3.29 4.02
N HIS A 192 12.49 3.61 4.58
CA HIS A 192 13.39 4.60 3.98
C HIS A 192 13.94 4.11 2.64
N SER A 193 14.24 2.81 2.51
CA SER A 193 14.53 2.21 1.20
C SER A 193 13.36 2.37 0.23
N GLY A 194 12.11 2.25 0.68
CA GLY A 194 10.92 2.49 -0.14
C GLY A 194 10.83 3.93 -0.65
N ILE A 195 11.09 4.91 0.22
CA ILE A 195 11.11 6.34 -0.13
C ILE A 195 12.18 6.60 -1.20
N GLU A 196 13.39 6.08 -1.01
CA GLU A 196 14.50 6.25 -1.95
C GLU A 196 14.26 5.55 -3.28
N LEU A 197 13.57 4.39 -3.28
CA LEU A 197 13.14 3.75 -4.51
C LEU A 197 12.16 4.64 -5.27
N ILE A 198 11.17 5.24 -4.59
CA ILE A 198 10.24 6.17 -5.22
C ILE A 198 10.98 7.39 -5.82
N ARG A 199 11.95 7.95 -5.08
CA ARG A 199 12.80 9.05 -5.58
C ARG A 199 13.57 8.69 -6.83
N TYR A 200 14.19 7.52 -6.82
CA TYR A 200 14.93 7.00 -7.96
C TYR A 200 14.05 6.87 -9.20
N LEU A 201 12.79 6.51 -9.00
CA LEU A 201 11.81 6.27 -10.08
C LEU A 201 11.06 7.54 -10.54
N SER A 202 10.92 8.56 -9.68
CA SER A 202 10.41 9.89 -10.06
C SER A 202 11.34 10.99 -9.56
N PRO A 203 12.43 11.24 -10.30
CA PRO A 203 13.32 12.36 -9.98
C PRO A 203 12.65 13.73 -10.15
N THR A 204 11.45 13.80 -10.75
CA THR A 204 10.70 15.05 -10.98
C THR A 204 9.66 15.39 -9.90
N ASP A 205 9.23 14.43 -9.06
CA ASP A 205 8.20 14.64 -8.01
C ASP A 205 8.75 14.93 -6.61
N THR A 206 10.00 15.38 -6.52
CA THR A 206 10.72 15.74 -5.29
C THR A 206 9.90 16.57 -4.28
N PRO A 207 9.03 17.53 -4.68
CA PRO A 207 8.25 18.33 -3.72
C PRO A 207 7.25 17.52 -2.88
N HIS A 208 6.61 16.49 -3.44
CA HIS A 208 5.66 15.65 -2.70
C HIS A 208 6.37 14.74 -1.69
N LEU A 209 7.58 14.30 -2.03
CA LEU A 209 8.41 13.45 -1.18
C LEU A 209 8.98 14.21 0.02
N GLN A 210 9.33 15.49 -0.15
CA GLN A 210 9.84 16.34 0.93
C GLN A 210 8.78 16.61 2.02
N ALA A 211 7.51 16.80 1.65
CA ALA A 211 6.44 17.03 2.63
C ALA A 211 6.25 15.83 3.57
N ALA A 212 6.34 14.61 3.03
CA ALA A 212 6.14 13.39 3.78
C ALA A 212 7.32 13.01 4.70
N GLU A 213 8.53 13.49 4.41
CA GLU A 213 9.71 13.29 5.27
C GLU A 213 9.80 14.24 6.46
N THR A 214 9.18 15.41 6.36
CA THR A 214 9.15 16.36 7.48
C THR A 214 8.20 15.94 8.61
N SER A 215 7.37 14.93 8.38
CA SER A 215 6.58 14.28 9.41
C SER A 215 7.47 13.30 10.19
N PRO A 216 7.72 13.50 11.50
CA PRO A 216 8.51 12.57 12.28
C PRO A 216 7.87 11.17 12.23
N PRO A 217 8.67 10.08 12.08
CA PRO A 217 8.13 8.73 12.18
C PRO A 217 7.46 8.58 13.54
N ALA A 218 6.29 7.93 13.58
CA ALA A 218 5.64 7.55 14.83
C ALA A 218 6.59 6.60 15.59
N VAL A 219 7.40 7.15 16.49
CA VAL A 219 8.11 6.36 17.48
C VAL A 219 7.03 5.96 18.48
N GLU A 220 6.54 4.74 18.34
CA GLU A 220 5.66 4.14 19.33
C GLU A 220 6.35 4.28 20.69
N ALA A 221 5.71 5.02 21.60
CA ALA A 221 6.19 5.10 22.97
C ALA A 221 6.14 3.68 23.52
N LYS A 222 7.32 3.07 23.71
CA LYS A 222 7.42 1.78 24.40
C LYS A 222 6.67 1.89 25.74
N PRO A 223 5.78 0.93 26.07
CA PRO A 223 5.13 0.89 27.37
C PRO A 223 6.15 0.72 28.51
#